data_AF-N0AY57-F1
#
_entry.id   AF-N0AY57-F1
#
_cell.length_a   1.000
_cell.length_b   1.000
_cell.length_c   1.000
_cell.angle_alpha   90.00
_cell.angle_beta   90.00
_cell.angle_gamma   90.00
#
_symmetry.space_group_name_H-M   'P 1'
#
loop_
_entity.id
_entity.type
_entity.pdbx_description
1 polymer ?
#
loop_
_entity_poly.entity_id
_entity_poly.type
_entity_poly.pdbx_seq_one_letter_code
_entity_poly.pdbx_strand_id
1 'polypeptide(L)'
;MSVHSWEIQLTGILESFLEQVELKPGNLVVIGCSTSEVIGAKIGTAGSFEVAEMIFRLLSDYQEKIGFRLAFQCCEHLNRAIVLERETARERQLEEVSVIPVRNAGGAMATYAFEHMNDPIVVETIKADAGIDIGETLIGMHLKHVAVPIRVEQKTVGGAHVTLAKTRPKLIGGGRAVYERTVDNTTCH
;
A
#
# COMPACT_ATOMS: atom_id res chain seq x y z
N MET A 1 7.46 18.79 14.59
CA MET A 1 6.13 18.16 14.76
C MET A 1 6.34 16.83 15.46
N SER A 2 5.42 16.40 16.32
CA SER A 2 5.52 15.10 17.00
C SER A 2 4.88 13.98 16.19
N VAL A 3 5.28 12.72 16.45
CA VAL A 3 4.71 11.50 15.85
C VAL A 3 3.18 11.47 15.98
N HIS A 4 2.63 11.96 17.10
CA HIS A 4 1.18 12.06 17.31
C HIS A 4 0.45 12.92 16.26
N SER A 5 1.07 14.03 15.81
CA SER A 5 0.49 14.85 14.74
C SER A 5 0.46 14.12 13.40
N TRP A 6 1.47 13.30 13.12
CA TRP A 6 1.55 12.52 11.89
C TRP A 6 0.57 11.35 11.90
N GLU A 7 0.35 10.74 13.07
CA GLU A 7 -0.68 9.74 13.27
C GLU A 7 -2.08 10.30 12.96
N ILE A 8 -2.44 11.46 13.49
CA ILE A 8 -3.75 12.09 13.18
C ILE A 8 -3.90 12.34 11.67
N GLN A 9 -2.84 12.83 11.01
CA GLN A 9 -2.85 13.08 9.56
C GLN A 9 -3.04 11.79 8.77
N LEU A 10 -2.28 10.74 9.10
CA LEU A 10 -2.38 9.46 8.41
C LEU A 10 -3.73 8.79 8.66
N THR A 11 -4.25 8.83 9.88
CA THR A 11 -5.60 8.33 10.20
C THR A 11 -6.66 9.00 9.32
N GLY A 12 -6.67 10.34 9.23
CA GLY A 12 -7.64 11.05 8.39
C GLY A 12 -7.51 10.69 6.89
N ILE A 13 -6.28 10.46 6.41
CA ILE A 13 -6.03 9.98 5.05
C ILE A 13 -6.61 8.57 4.85
N LEU A 14 -6.35 7.65 5.79
CA LEU A 14 -6.80 6.27 5.70
C LEU A 14 -8.33 6.18 5.76
N GLU A 15 -8.97 6.94 6.63
CA GLU A 15 -10.44 7.00 6.70
C GLU A 15 -11.05 7.51 5.39
N SER A 16 -10.56 8.66 4.89
CA SER A 16 -11.02 9.23 3.61
C SER A 16 -10.76 8.31 2.41
N PHE A 17 -9.69 7.51 2.48
CA PHE A 17 -9.38 6.51 1.46
C PHE A 17 -10.36 5.34 1.52
N LEU A 18 -10.60 4.79 2.71
CA LEU A 18 -11.48 3.64 2.92
C LEU A 18 -12.96 3.95 2.65
N GLU A 19 -13.39 5.21 2.79
CA GLU A 19 -14.72 5.66 2.36
C GLU A 19 -14.92 5.58 0.84
N GLN A 20 -13.85 5.74 0.05
CA GLN A 20 -13.90 5.74 -1.43
C GLN A 20 -13.51 4.40 -2.06
N VAL A 21 -12.94 3.50 -1.26
CA VAL A 21 -12.41 2.21 -1.69
C VAL A 21 -12.98 1.10 -0.81
N GLU A 22 -13.87 0.31 -1.40
CA GLU A 22 -14.41 -0.89 -0.77
C GLU A 22 -13.35 -2.01 -0.79
N LEU A 23 -12.44 -2.00 0.18
CA LEU A 23 -11.52 -3.10 0.42
C LEU A 23 -12.26 -4.28 1.02
N LYS A 24 -12.00 -5.47 0.49
CA LYS A 24 -12.59 -6.73 0.93
C LYS A 24 -11.55 -7.62 1.60
N PRO A 25 -11.98 -8.57 2.44
CA PRO A 25 -11.09 -9.62 2.93
C PRO A 25 -10.26 -10.25 1.81
N GLY A 26 -8.95 -10.37 2.03
CA GLY A 26 -8.00 -10.93 1.05
C GLY A 26 -7.53 -9.98 -0.06
N ASN A 27 -8.08 -8.77 -0.19
CA ASN A 27 -7.49 -7.75 -1.06
C ASN A 27 -6.05 -7.45 -0.63
N LEU A 28 -5.13 -7.26 -1.57
CA LEU A 28 -3.73 -6.96 -1.27
C LEU A 28 -3.49 -5.46 -1.42
N VAL A 29 -3.01 -4.81 -0.37
CA VAL A 29 -2.67 -3.39 -0.35
C VAL A 29 -1.16 -3.24 -0.30
N VAL A 30 -0.58 -2.61 -1.31
CA VAL A 30 0.86 -2.32 -1.35
C VAL A 30 1.16 -0.97 -0.71
N ILE A 31 2.16 -0.95 0.16
CA ILE A 31 2.62 0.22 0.89
C ILE A 31 4.03 0.56 0.43
N GLY A 32 4.18 1.71 -0.21
CA GLY A 32 5.47 2.35 -0.44
C GLY A 32 5.66 3.46 0.59
N CYS A 33 6.81 3.51 1.26
CA CYS A 33 7.02 4.51 2.31
C CYS A 33 8.48 4.94 2.43
N SER A 34 8.69 6.25 2.39
CA SER A 34 9.93 6.90 2.79
C SER A 34 9.75 7.58 4.15
N THR A 35 10.24 6.95 5.22
CA THR A 35 10.15 7.52 6.57
C THR A 35 11.00 8.78 6.73
N SER A 36 12.07 8.95 5.93
CA SER A 36 12.83 10.20 5.89
C SER A 36 12.03 11.36 5.30
N GLU A 37 11.20 11.11 4.28
CA GLU A 37 10.31 12.16 3.73
C GLU A 37 9.23 12.56 4.74
N VAL A 38 8.68 11.61 5.50
CA VAL A 38 7.69 11.92 6.56
C VAL A 38 8.31 12.84 7.61
N ILE A 39 9.54 12.56 8.02
CA ILE A 39 10.30 13.34 8.99
C ILE A 39 10.72 14.72 8.42
N GLY A 40 11.11 14.76 7.14
CA GLY A 40 11.75 15.91 6.52
C GLY A 40 13.22 16.08 6.92
N ALA A 41 13.78 17.27 6.69
CA ALA A 41 15.22 17.49 6.66
C ALA A 41 15.99 17.45 8.01
N LYS A 42 15.35 17.19 9.16
CA LYS A 42 16.01 17.31 10.47
C LYS A 42 15.42 16.46 11.60
N ILE A 43 15.47 15.13 11.53
CA ILE A 43 15.51 14.28 12.74
C ILE A 43 16.45 13.10 12.46
N GLY A 44 17.29 12.76 13.43
CA GLY A 44 18.28 11.69 13.32
C GLY A 44 17.67 10.30 13.14
N THR A 45 18.52 9.29 13.14
CA THR A 45 18.18 7.92 12.76
C THR A 45 17.07 7.28 13.61
N ALA A 46 16.95 7.61 14.90
CA ALA A 46 15.91 7.06 15.78
C ALA A 46 14.48 7.33 15.29
N GLY A 47 14.21 8.54 14.77
CA GLY A 47 12.86 8.93 14.35
C GLY A 47 12.30 8.10 13.20
N SER A 48 13.16 7.51 12.36
CA SER A 48 12.72 6.70 11.22
C SER A 48 12.00 5.42 11.62
N PHE A 49 12.37 4.81 12.76
CA PHE A 49 11.71 3.60 13.26
C PHE A 49 10.42 3.94 14.00
N GLU A 50 10.38 5.03 14.77
CA GLU A 50 9.14 5.52 15.40
C GLU A 50 8.05 5.83 14.35
N VAL A 51 8.45 6.39 13.21
CA VAL A 51 7.54 6.61 12.08
C VAL A 51 7.11 5.29 11.44
N ALA A 52 8.03 4.35 11.22
CA ALA A 52 7.70 3.04 10.67
C ALA A 52 6.72 2.27 11.56
N GLU A 53 6.94 2.30 12.87
CA GLU A 53 6.08 1.72 13.90
C GLU A 53 4.67 2.33 13.85
N MET A 54 4.58 3.66 13.86
CA MET A 54 3.30 4.37 13.79
C MET A 54 2.51 3.99 12.54
N ILE A 55 3.16 3.98 11.37
CA ILE A 55 2.54 3.62 10.09
C ILE A 55 2.10 2.15 10.10
N PHE A 56 2.98 1.25 10.53
CA PHE A 56 2.72 -0.19 10.59
C PHE A 56 1.52 -0.50 11.48
N ARG A 57 1.49 0.08 12.70
CA ARG A 57 0.42 -0.14 13.66
C ARG A 57 -0.92 0.32 13.10
N LEU A 58 -1.02 1.55 12.61
CA LEU A 58 -2.29 2.07 12.05
C LEU A 58 -2.79 1.17 10.91
N LEU A 59 -1.91 0.81 9.98
CA LEU A 59 -2.29 -0.06 8.85
C LEU A 59 -2.72 -1.44 9.33
N SER A 60 -2.03 -2.00 10.32
CA SER A 60 -2.38 -3.30 10.93
C SER A 60 -3.74 -3.25 11.61
N ASP A 61 -4.07 -2.18 12.34
CA ASP A 61 -5.38 -1.98 12.97
C ASP A 61 -6.52 -1.99 11.93
N TYR A 62 -6.32 -1.38 10.76
CA TYR A 62 -7.30 -1.44 9.67
C TYR A 62 -7.32 -2.81 8.96
N GLN A 63 -6.17 -3.45 8.81
CA GLN A 63 -6.08 -4.83 8.30
C GLN A 63 -6.90 -5.78 9.18
N GLU A 64 -6.78 -5.70 10.51
CA GLU A 64 -7.54 -6.56 11.43
C GLU A 64 -9.04 -6.32 11.34
N LYS A 65 -9.46 -5.05 11.19
CA LYS A 65 -10.87 -4.67 11.09
C LYS A 65 -11.53 -5.11 9.78
N ILE A 66 -10.82 -5.04 8.66
CA ILE A 66 -11.38 -5.22 7.31
C ILE A 66 -10.99 -6.57 6.67
N GLY A 67 -9.84 -7.12 7.05
CA GLY A 67 -9.32 -8.40 6.56
C GLY A 67 -8.52 -8.34 5.26
N PHE A 68 -8.10 -7.16 4.80
CA PHE A 68 -7.16 -7.06 3.68
C PHE A 68 -5.74 -7.53 4.10
N ARG A 69 -4.86 -7.80 3.13
CA ARG A 69 -3.47 -8.20 3.34
C ARG A 69 -2.54 -7.03 3.06
N LEU A 70 -1.55 -6.81 3.92
CA LEU A 70 -0.52 -5.80 3.73
C LEU A 70 0.70 -6.36 2.98
N ALA A 71 1.31 -5.50 2.17
CA ALA A 71 2.57 -5.76 1.49
C ALA A 71 3.42 -4.50 1.49
N PHE A 72 4.68 -4.59 1.92
CA PHE A 72 5.56 -3.43 2.12
C PHE A 72 6.70 -3.44 1.12
N GLN A 73 6.81 -2.38 0.33
CA GLN A 73 7.83 -2.22 -0.69
C GLN A 73 9.18 -1.83 -0.05
N CYS A 74 10.23 -2.59 -0.37
CA CYS A 74 11.61 -2.21 -0.07
C CYS A 74 12.05 -1.02 -0.94
N CYS A 75 13.13 -0.34 -0.54
CA CYS A 75 13.76 0.66 -1.41
C CYS A 75 14.42 0.02 -2.65
N GLU A 76 14.91 0.88 -3.55
CA GLU A 76 15.56 0.50 -4.80
C GLU A 76 16.82 -0.36 -4.63
N HIS A 77 17.48 -0.33 -3.47
CA HIS A 77 18.63 -1.18 -3.17
C HIS A 77 18.29 -2.67 -3.12
N LEU A 78 17.02 -3.01 -2.83
CA LEU A 78 16.49 -4.37 -2.93
C LEU A 78 15.53 -4.50 -4.12
N ASN A 79 15.74 -3.71 -5.18
CA ASN A 79 14.96 -3.75 -6.42
C ASN A 79 13.45 -3.59 -6.21
N ARG A 80 13.02 -2.92 -5.13
CA ARG A 80 11.59 -2.78 -4.77
C ARG A 80 10.90 -4.13 -4.53
N ALA A 81 11.67 -5.14 -4.10
CA ALA A 81 11.11 -6.38 -3.61
C ALA A 81 10.15 -6.11 -2.44
N ILE A 82 9.25 -7.05 -2.18
CA ILE A 82 8.09 -6.81 -1.31
C ILE A 82 8.11 -7.75 -0.11
N VAL A 83 8.00 -7.17 1.09
CA VAL A 83 7.78 -7.91 2.34
C VAL A 83 6.29 -8.19 2.51
N LEU A 84 5.91 -9.43 2.73
CA LEU A 84 4.54 -9.85 3.05
C LEU A 84 4.50 -11.21 3.76
N GLU A 85 3.34 -11.60 4.27
CA GLU A 85 3.14 -12.91 4.92
C GLU A 85 3.27 -14.07 3.93
N ARG A 86 3.98 -15.14 4.33
CA ARG A 86 4.17 -16.36 3.53
C ARG A 86 2.86 -16.96 3.01
N GLU A 87 1.81 -16.91 3.83
CA GLU A 87 0.46 -17.35 3.44
C GLU A 87 -0.04 -16.60 2.19
N THR A 88 0.13 -15.27 2.17
CA THR A 88 -0.30 -14.43 1.04
C THR A 88 0.51 -14.76 -0.22
N ALA A 89 1.81 -15.02 -0.08
CA ALA A 89 2.66 -15.46 -1.18
C ALA A 89 2.21 -16.78 -1.80
N ARG A 90 1.92 -17.77 -0.95
CA ARG A 90 1.45 -19.09 -1.36
C ARG A 90 0.10 -19.02 -2.08
N GLU A 91 -0.86 -18.29 -1.50
CA GLU A 91 -2.20 -18.10 -2.08
C GLU A 91 -2.14 -17.46 -3.47
N ARG A 92 -1.21 -16.52 -3.66
CA ARG A 92 -1.06 -15.73 -4.89
C ARG A 92 0.03 -16.25 -5.84
N GLN A 93 0.68 -17.38 -5.51
CA GLN A 93 1.76 -17.99 -6.28
C GLN A 93 2.87 -16.98 -6.62
N LEU A 94 3.32 -16.25 -5.61
CA LEU A 94 4.39 -15.25 -5.73
C LEU A 94 5.77 -15.92 -5.59
N GLU A 95 6.75 -15.42 -6.34
CA GLU A 95 8.13 -15.91 -6.30
C GLU A 95 8.86 -15.33 -5.08
N GLU A 96 9.26 -16.20 -4.15
CA GLU A 96 10.07 -15.82 -2.98
C GLU A 96 11.52 -15.57 -3.40
N VAL A 97 12.12 -14.50 -2.87
CA VAL A 97 13.53 -14.14 -3.08
C VAL A 97 14.26 -14.12 -1.74
N SER A 98 15.54 -14.51 -1.76
CA SER A 98 16.33 -14.63 -0.53
C SER A 98 17.03 -13.31 -0.18
N VAL A 99 16.42 -12.55 0.73
CA VAL A 99 17.03 -11.36 1.34
C VAL A 99 16.35 -11.05 2.68
N ILE A 100 17.10 -10.43 3.59
CA ILE A 100 16.56 -9.84 4.82
C ILE A 100 16.67 -8.33 4.67
N PRO A 101 15.55 -7.58 4.64
CA PRO A 101 15.62 -6.13 4.57
C PRO A 101 16.26 -5.61 5.85
N VAL A 102 17.21 -4.69 5.68
CA VAL A 102 17.78 -3.93 6.78
C VAL A 102 17.59 -2.46 6.47
N ARG A 103 17.64 -1.62 7.50
CA ARG A 103 17.40 -0.18 7.35
C ARG A 103 18.18 0.46 6.19
N ASN A 104 19.46 0.13 6.04
CA ASN A 104 20.34 0.70 5.03
C ASN A 104 20.22 0.05 3.64
N ALA A 105 19.50 -1.08 3.54
CA ALA A 105 19.25 -1.82 2.30
C ALA A 105 17.88 -2.48 2.41
N GLY A 106 16.83 -1.73 2.03
CA GLY A 106 15.43 -2.10 2.21
C GLY A 106 14.58 -0.95 2.77
N GLY A 107 15.17 -0.12 3.63
CA GLY A 107 14.50 1.02 4.25
C GLY A 107 13.83 0.66 5.58
N ALA A 108 13.58 1.68 6.41
CA ALA A 108 13.06 1.47 7.77
C ALA A 108 11.67 0.81 7.80
N MET A 109 10.78 1.19 6.87
CA MET A 109 9.41 0.65 6.81
C MET A 109 9.39 -0.85 6.53
N ALA A 110 10.08 -1.29 5.46
CA ALA A 110 10.13 -2.71 5.10
C ALA A 110 10.86 -3.56 6.15
N THR A 111 11.94 -3.02 6.74
CA THR A 111 12.65 -3.66 7.86
C THR A 111 11.71 -3.86 9.05
N TYR A 112 11.02 -2.80 9.47
CA TYR A 112 10.08 -2.87 10.59
C TYR A 112 8.97 -3.89 10.31
N ALA A 113 8.38 -3.88 9.11
CA ALA A 113 7.37 -4.85 8.73
C ALA A 113 7.90 -6.30 8.79
N PHE A 114 9.11 -6.55 8.30
CA PHE A 114 9.73 -7.87 8.33
C PHE A 114 10.01 -8.37 9.76
N GLU A 115 10.27 -7.47 10.70
CA GLU A 115 10.51 -7.83 12.11
C GLU A 115 9.21 -8.08 12.91
N HIS A 116 8.08 -7.54 12.47
CA HIS A 116 6.82 -7.53 13.24
C HIS A 116 5.67 -8.32 12.60
N MET A 117 5.82 -8.77 11.36
CA MET A 117 4.93 -9.75 10.72
C MET A 117 5.14 -11.15 11.31
N ASN A 118 4.16 -12.04 11.11
CA ASN A 118 4.14 -13.35 11.76
C ASN A 118 5.06 -14.39 11.09
N ASP A 119 4.95 -14.57 9.77
CA ASP A 119 5.87 -15.39 8.97
C ASP A 119 6.24 -14.61 7.69
N PRO A 120 7.04 -13.54 7.83
CA PRO A 120 7.36 -12.66 6.71
C PRO A 120 8.33 -13.31 5.74
N ILE A 121 8.10 -13.06 4.47
CA ILE A 121 9.03 -13.35 3.38
C ILE A 121 9.20 -12.15 2.48
N VAL A 122 10.19 -12.21 1.60
CA VAL A 122 10.39 -11.24 0.54
C VAL A 122 10.06 -11.89 -0.80
N VAL A 123 9.28 -11.21 -1.64
CA VAL A 123 8.94 -11.65 -3.00
C VAL A 123 9.43 -10.64 -4.04
N GLU A 124 9.69 -11.12 -5.27
CA GLU A 124 10.20 -10.27 -6.35
C GLU A 124 9.20 -9.15 -6.73
N THR A 125 7.94 -9.51 -6.94
CA THR A 125 6.90 -8.58 -7.38
C THR A 125 5.51 -9.08 -7.01
N ILE A 126 4.52 -8.18 -7.09
CA ILE A 126 3.12 -8.46 -6.75
C ILE A 126 2.15 -7.81 -7.75
N LYS A 127 0.87 -8.20 -7.63
CA LYS A 127 -0.27 -7.54 -8.27
C LYS A 127 -1.30 -7.18 -7.19
N ALA A 128 -1.19 -5.97 -6.66
CA ALA A 128 -2.01 -5.41 -5.60
C ALA A 128 -3.35 -4.85 -6.11
N ASP A 129 -4.35 -4.91 -5.24
CA ASP A 129 -5.72 -4.45 -5.47
C ASP A 129 -5.86 -2.94 -5.19
N ALA A 130 -5.02 -2.42 -4.30
CA ALA A 130 -4.91 -1.01 -3.96
C ALA A 130 -3.51 -0.68 -3.47
N GLY A 131 -3.20 0.60 -3.29
CA GLY A 131 -1.90 1.00 -2.75
C GLY A 131 -1.84 2.41 -2.18
N ILE A 132 -0.90 2.58 -1.25
CA ILE A 132 -0.62 3.80 -0.51
C ILE A 132 0.88 4.09 -0.67
N ASP A 133 1.20 5.22 -1.27
CA ASP A 133 2.58 5.68 -1.46
C ASP A 133 2.82 6.93 -0.61
N ILE A 134 3.68 6.81 0.39
CA ILE A 134 4.04 7.86 1.34
C ILE A 134 5.47 8.30 1.05
N GLY A 135 5.63 9.49 0.47
CA GLY A 135 6.93 10.05 0.10
C GLY A 135 7.39 9.65 -1.30
N GLU A 136 6.45 9.48 -2.23
CA GLU A 136 6.70 9.35 -3.68
C GLU A 136 7.68 8.23 -4.05
N THR A 137 7.56 7.09 -3.36
CA THR A 137 8.40 5.92 -3.57
C THR A 137 8.05 5.15 -4.85
N LEU A 138 6.95 5.48 -5.53
CA LEU A 138 6.46 4.87 -6.76
C LEU A 138 6.06 3.40 -6.57
N ILE A 139 4.77 3.15 -6.42
CA ILE A 139 4.19 1.79 -6.25
C ILE A 139 3.46 1.27 -7.50
N GLY A 140 3.44 2.05 -8.59
CA GLY A 140 2.60 1.78 -9.76
C GLY A 140 2.91 0.45 -10.46
N MET A 141 4.17 -0.02 -10.39
CA MET A 141 4.58 -1.32 -10.93
C MET A 141 3.93 -2.52 -10.21
N HIS A 142 3.44 -2.31 -9.00
CA HIS A 142 2.83 -3.35 -8.17
C HIS A 142 1.31 -3.39 -8.28
N LEU A 143 0.66 -2.41 -8.91
CA LEU A 143 -0.80 -2.33 -9.01
C LEU A 143 -1.33 -3.19 -10.16
N LYS A 144 -2.46 -3.88 -9.94
CA LYS A 144 -3.24 -4.48 -11.03
C LYS A 144 -3.67 -3.41 -12.03
N HIS A 145 -3.77 -3.82 -13.29
CA HIS A 145 -4.43 -2.99 -14.29
C HIS A 145 -5.95 -3.08 -14.10
N VAL A 146 -6.70 -1.98 -14.03
CA VAL A 146 -6.31 -0.57 -14.26
C VAL A 146 -6.19 0.18 -12.94
N ALA A 147 -5.05 0.80 -12.67
CA ALA A 147 -4.85 1.68 -11.52
C ALA A 147 -5.68 2.98 -11.67
N VAL A 148 -6.34 3.39 -10.60
CA VAL A 148 -7.17 4.60 -10.53
C VAL A 148 -6.77 5.38 -9.29
N PRO A 149 -6.27 6.62 -9.45
CA PRO A 149 -5.88 7.44 -8.31
C PRO A 149 -7.09 7.84 -7.48
N ILE A 150 -6.94 7.81 -6.15
CA ILE A 150 -7.94 8.28 -5.18
C ILE A 150 -7.50 9.65 -4.66
N ARG A 151 -8.47 10.56 -4.54
CA ARG A 151 -8.22 11.94 -4.10
C ARG A 151 -8.79 12.12 -2.71
N VAL A 152 -7.96 12.59 -1.80
CA VAL A 152 -8.31 12.95 -0.42
C VAL A 152 -7.91 14.40 -0.16
N GLU A 153 -8.53 15.02 0.84
CA GLU A 153 -8.27 16.42 1.20
C GLU A 153 -6.87 16.59 1.80
N GLN A 154 -6.55 15.77 2.81
CA GLN A 154 -5.22 15.70 3.41
C GLN A 154 -4.26 14.94 2.46
N LYS A 155 -3.26 15.63 1.90
CA LYS A 155 -2.35 15.06 0.89
C LYS A 155 -0.94 14.77 1.41
N THR A 156 -0.71 14.98 2.70
CA THR A 156 0.61 14.84 3.31
C THR A 156 0.54 14.22 4.69
N VAL A 157 1.61 13.52 5.08
CA VAL A 157 1.87 13.10 6.46
C VAL A 157 3.27 13.59 6.79
N GLY A 158 3.36 14.50 7.76
CA GLY A 158 4.60 15.24 8.00
C GLY A 158 5.06 15.97 6.74
N GLY A 159 6.31 15.71 6.33
CA GLY A 159 6.88 16.25 5.08
C GLY A 159 6.54 15.45 3.81
N ALA A 160 6.01 14.23 3.94
CA ALA A 160 5.80 13.34 2.80
C ALA A 160 4.47 13.60 2.10
N HIS A 161 4.50 13.68 0.76
CA HIS A 161 3.30 13.58 -0.06
C HIS A 161 2.74 12.16 -0.05
N VAL A 162 1.40 12.06 -0.01
CA VAL A 162 0.70 10.77 -0.06
C VAL A 162 -0.07 10.64 -1.38
N THR A 163 0.21 9.56 -2.10
CA THR A 163 -0.55 9.16 -3.29
C THR A 163 -1.28 7.87 -3.02
N LEU A 164 -2.56 7.83 -3.39
CA LEU A 164 -3.45 6.69 -3.14
C LEU A 164 -4.00 6.17 -4.46
N ALA A 165 -4.15 4.86 -4.57
CA ALA A 165 -4.78 4.25 -5.74
C ALA A 165 -5.60 3.01 -5.35
N LYS A 166 -6.69 2.80 -6.08
CA LYS A 166 -7.33 1.48 -6.19
C LYS A 166 -7.14 0.93 -7.59
N THR A 167 -7.55 -0.32 -7.79
CA THR A 167 -7.60 -0.91 -9.13
C THR A 167 -9.03 -1.25 -9.51
N ARG A 168 -9.29 -1.33 -10.81
CA ARG A 168 -10.58 -1.75 -11.35
C ARG A 168 -10.40 -2.68 -12.55
N PRO A 169 -11.40 -3.52 -12.88
CA PRO A 169 -11.40 -4.28 -14.11
C PRO A 169 -11.27 -3.39 -15.35
N LYS A 170 -10.63 -3.92 -16.39
CA LYS A 170 -10.58 -3.28 -17.71
C LYS A 170 -12.00 -3.21 -18.27
N LEU A 171 -12.40 -2.04 -18.75
CA LEU A 171 -13.58 -1.92 -19.61
C LEU A 171 -13.15 -2.33 -21.02
N ILE A 172 -13.82 -3.33 -21.55
CA ILE A 172 -13.55 -3.90 -22.87
C ILE A 172 -14.84 -3.95 -23.69
N GLY A 173 -14.70 -3.87 -25.01
CA GLY A 173 -15.82 -3.99 -25.94
C GLY A 173 -15.85 -2.86 -26.98
N GLY A 174 -16.52 -3.11 -28.12
CA GLY A 174 -16.71 -2.13 -29.19
C GLY A 174 -17.86 -1.16 -28.91
N GLY A 175 -18.28 -0.37 -29.91
CA GLY A 175 -19.26 0.72 -29.74
C GLY A 175 -20.67 0.34 -29.26
N ARG A 176 -20.97 -0.97 -29.11
CA ARG A 176 -22.23 -1.49 -28.57
C ARG A 176 -22.10 -2.04 -27.13
N ALA A 177 -20.92 -1.97 -26.55
CA ALA A 177 -20.69 -2.48 -25.20
C ALA A 177 -21.42 -1.63 -24.16
N VAL A 178 -21.94 -2.28 -23.14
CA VAL A 178 -22.67 -1.65 -22.04
C VAL A 178 -22.04 -2.10 -20.72
N TYR A 179 -21.88 -1.17 -19.78
CA TYR A 179 -21.11 -1.38 -18.55
C TYR A 179 -21.94 -1.23 -17.28
N GLU A 180 -23.22 -0.90 -17.43
CA GLU A 180 -24.22 -0.83 -16.37
C GLU A 180 -25.42 -1.67 -16.79
N ARG A 181 -25.98 -2.46 -15.87
CA ARG A 181 -27.19 -3.22 -16.16
C ARG A 181 -28.40 -2.30 -15.98
N THR A 182 -29.10 -1.99 -17.06
CA THR A 182 -30.32 -1.18 -17.04
C THR A 182 -31.50 -2.03 -17.49
N VAL A 183 -32.74 -1.57 -17.27
CA VAL A 183 -33.93 -2.32 -17.71
C VAL A 183 -33.94 -2.47 -19.24
N ASP A 184 -33.48 -1.44 -19.95
CA ASP A 184 -33.54 -1.34 -21.42
C ASP A 184 -32.51 -2.21 -22.15
N ASN A 185 -31.45 -2.67 -21.46
CA ASN A 185 -30.40 -3.51 -22.05
C ASN A 185 -30.57 -5.01 -21.75
N THR A 186 -31.78 -5.42 -21.33
CA THR A 186 -32.11 -6.82 -21.01
C THR A 186 -32.56 -7.64 -22.22
N THR A 187 -32.81 -7.02 -23.38
CA THR A 187 -33.14 -7.72 -24.62
C THR A 187 -32.09 -7.45 -25.69
N CYS A 188 -31.53 -8.52 -26.26
CA CYS A 188 -30.76 -8.41 -27.51
C CYS A 188 -31.73 -8.21 -28.67
N HIS A 189 -31.47 -7.19 -29.50
CA HIS A 189 -32.09 -7.01 -30.81
C HIS A 189 -31.22 -7.64 -31.89
#